data_AF-A0AAN7SSD9-F1
#
_entry.id   AF-A0AAN7SSD9-F1
#
_cell.length_a   1.000
_cell.length_b   1.000
_cell.length_c   1.000
_cell.angle_alpha   90.00
_cell.angle_beta   90.00
_cell.angle_gamma   90.00
#
_symmetry.space_group_name_H-M   'P 1'
#
loop_
_entity.id
_entity.type
_entity.pdbx_description
1 polymer ?
#
loop_
_entity_poly.entity_id
_entity_poly.type
_entity_poly.pdbx_seq_one_letter_code
_entity_poly.pdbx_strand_id
1 'polypeptide(L)'
;MEVPLVYRQNWEDLITRVRSECICEIGVSSSLAINFFFKAEYSSDLCVHCYVKCITVKLNLMSSSTGEVIEHEFLRQVAGTTPSMISRCKNGTIALKDPCLIGYYMYQCIVSSLLVPV
;
A
#
# COMPACT_ATOMS: atom_id res chain seq x y z
N MET A 1 -11.06 -8.18 13.00
CA MET A 1 -9.77 -8.55 12.40
C MET A 1 -8.94 -7.29 12.29
N GLU A 2 -7.67 -7.35 12.65
CA GLU A 2 -6.75 -6.19 12.56
C GLU A 2 -5.38 -6.64 12.08
N VAL A 3 -4.60 -5.70 11.55
CA VAL A 3 -3.17 -5.92 11.31
C VAL A 3 -2.44 -5.86 12.66
N PRO A 4 -1.60 -6.86 13.01
CA PRO A 4 -0.80 -6.85 14.24
C PRO A 4 -0.04 -5.54 14.45
N LEU A 5 0.06 -5.09 15.71
CA LEU A 5 0.65 -3.79 16.07
C LEU A 5 2.07 -3.62 15.52
N VAL A 6 2.88 -4.69 15.53
CA VAL A 6 4.25 -4.65 15.01
C VAL A 6 4.29 -4.27 13.52
N TYR A 7 3.39 -4.78 12.70
CA TYR A 7 3.35 -4.42 11.27
C TYR A 7 2.78 -3.02 11.06
N ARG A 8 1.82 -2.60 11.91
CA ARG A 8 1.30 -1.22 11.96
C ARG A 8 2.40 -0.19 12.22
N GLN A 9 3.23 -0.42 13.23
CA GLN A 9 4.33 0.47 13.59
C GLN A 9 5.42 0.51 12.51
N ASN A 10 5.83 -0.64 11.99
CA ASN A 10 6.85 -0.69 10.92
C ASN A 10 6.41 0.06 9.66
N TRP A 11 5.14 -0.05 9.27
CA TRP A 11 4.61 0.71 8.14
C TRP A 11 4.56 2.21 8.43
N GLU A 12 4.12 2.59 9.63
CA GLU A 12 4.07 3.99 10.05
C GLU A 12 5.45 4.65 9.94
N ASP A 13 6.47 3.99 10.47
CA ASP A 13 7.86 4.44 10.42
C ASP A 13 8.37 4.55 8.98
N LEU A 14 8.00 3.60 8.12
CA LEU A 14 8.38 3.58 6.72
C LEU A 14 7.78 4.78 5.96
N ILE A 15 6.50 5.08 6.16
CA ILE A 15 5.80 6.08 5.33
C ILE A 15 5.86 7.50 5.87
N THR A 16 6.24 7.70 7.14
CA THR A 16 6.20 9.01 7.81
C THR A 16 6.89 10.10 7.00
N ARG A 17 7.98 9.77 6.30
CA ARG A 17 8.76 10.74 5.51
C ARG A 17 8.07 11.19 4.22
N VAL A 18 7.21 10.34 3.65
CA VAL A 18 6.57 10.57 2.34
C VAL A 18 5.08 10.90 2.47
N ARG A 19 4.47 10.64 3.64
CA ARG A 19 3.04 10.82 3.88
C ARG A 19 2.55 12.22 3.55
N SER A 20 3.14 13.24 4.21
CA SER A 20 2.67 14.62 4.06
C SER A 20 2.78 15.12 2.63
N GLU A 21 3.84 14.71 1.94
CA GLU A 21 4.04 15.03 0.52
C GLU A 21 2.95 14.40 -0.35
N CYS A 22 2.67 13.10 -0.17
CA CYS A 22 1.62 12.42 -0.93
C CYS A 22 0.21 12.92 -0.60
N ILE A 23 -0.06 13.31 0.65
CA ILE A 23 -1.33 13.96 1.01
C ILE A 23 -1.49 15.28 0.25
N CYS A 24 -0.44 16.10 0.22
CA CYS A 24 -0.46 17.39 -0.46
C CYS A 24 -0.57 17.25 -1.97
N GLU A 25 0.17 16.31 -2.58
CA GLU A 25 0.19 16.09 -4.02
C GLU A 25 -1.17 15.61 -4.55
N ILE A 26 -1.82 14.71 -3.80
CA ILE A 26 -3.07 14.08 -4.24
C ILE A 26 -4.32 14.82 -3.75
N GLY A 27 -4.20 15.61 -2.67
CA GLY A 27 -5.33 16.30 -2.05
C GLY A 27 -6.29 15.37 -1.31
N VAL A 28 -5.83 14.17 -0.91
CA VAL A 28 -6.63 13.22 -0.14
C VAL A 28 -6.84 13.72 1.29
N SER A 29 -8.00 13.43 1.90
CA SER A 29 -8.20 13.70 3.32
C SER A 29 -7.20 12.91 4.18
N SER A 30 -6.54 13.59 5.12
CA SER A 30 -5.60 12.96 6.06
C SER A 30 -6.22 11.79 6.84
N SER A 31 -7.53 11.85 7.15
CA SER A 31 -8.21 10.75 7.84
C SER A 31 -8.33 9.50 6.98
N LEU A 32 -8.62 9.67 5.68
CA LEU A 32 -8.69 8.57 4.72
C LEU A 32 -7.30 7.97 4.45
N ALA A 33 -6.27 8.82 4.39
CA ALA A 33 -4.88 8.41 4.19
C ALA A 33 -4.34 7.51 5.32
N ILE A 34 -4.78 7.74 6.56
CA ILE A 34 -4.33 6.99 7.75
C ILE A 34 -5.16 5.72 7.94
N ASN A 35 -6.49 5.80 7.81
CA ASN A 35 -7.36 4.68 8.16
C ASN A 35 -7.18 3.46 7.24
N PHE A 36 -6.76 3.67 5.99
CA PHE A 36 -6.61 2.59 5.01
C PHE A 36 -5.67 1.47 5.49
N PHE A 37 -4.53 1.79 6.11
CA PHE A 37 -3.65 0.75 6.66
C PHE A 37 -4.02 0.34 8.09
N PHE A 38 -4.27 1.33 8.96
CA PHE A 38 -4.43 1.06 10.39
C PHE A 38 -5.71 0.31 10.73
N LYS A 39 -6.77 0.53 9.95
CA LYS A 39 -8.09 -0.03 10.19
C LYS A 39 -8.56 -0.96 9.09
N ALA A 40 -7.75 -1.14 8.03
CA ALA A 40 -8.18 -1.83 6.82
C ALA A 40 -9.51 -1.27 6.26
N GLU A 41 -9.73 0.04 6.42
CA GLU A 41 -10.90 0.74 5.89
C GLU A 41 -10.65 1.08 4.41
N TYR A 42 -11.26 0.29 3.53
CA TYR A 42 -11.13 0.42 2.08
C TYR A 42 -12.09 1.47 1.55
N SER A 43 -11.59 2.40 0.73
CA SER A 43 -12.37 3.46 0.12
C SER A 43 -12.45 3.28 -1.39
N SER A 44 -13.62 3.58 -1.98
CA SER A 44 -13.79 3.69 -3.42
C SER A 44 -13.32 5.05 -3.98
N ASP A 45 -12.86 5.94 -3.11
CA ASP A 45 -12.32 7.25 -3.48
C ASP A 45 -11.01 7.10 -4.28
N LEU A 46 -11.03 7.60 -5.53
CA LEU A 46 -9.89 7.57 -6.44
C LEU A 46 -8.67 8.33 -5.88
N CYS A 47 -8.88 9.37 -5.06
CA CYS A 47 -7.79 10.07 -4.38
C CYS A 47 -7.07 9.15 -3.39
N VAL A 48 -7.78 8.23 -2.73
CA VAL A 48 -7.13 7.24 -1.85
C VAL A 48 -6.30 6.26 -2.69
N HIS A 49 -6.78 5.85 -3.86
CA HIS A 49 -6.05 4.92 -4.73
C HIS A 49 -4.73 5.55 -5.21
N CYS A 50 -4.78 6.79 -5.68
CA CYS A 50 -3.60 7.50 -6.13
C CYS A 50 -2.66 7.92 -4.98
N TYR A 51 -3.19 8.14 -3.77
CA TYR A 51 -2.37 8.31 -2.56
C TYR A 51 -1.52 7.07 -2.29
N VAL A 52 -2.12 5.86 -2.36
CA VAL A 52 -1.36 4.61 -2.19
C VAL A 52 -0.29 4.46 -3.26
N LYS A 53 -0.60 4.77 -4.52
CA LYS A 53 0.40 4.82 -5.60
C LYS A 53 1.53 5.81 -5.31
N CYS A 54 1.23 7.00 -4.77
CA CYS A 54 2.25 7.97 -4.44
C CYS A 54 3.22 7.42 -3.39
N ILE A 55 2.68 6.84 -2.32
CA ILE A 55 3.48 6.22 -1.25
C ILE A 55 4.37 5.11 -1.81
N THR A 56 3.79 4.17 -2.59
CA THR A 56 4.56 3.04 -3.12
C THR A 56 5.63 3.46 -4.12
N VAL A 57 5.39 4.49 -4.93
CA VAL A 57 6.41 5.04 -5.83
C VAL A 57 7.53 5.73 -5.06
N LYS A 58 7.22 6.59 -4.09
CA LYS A 58 8.24 7.33 -3.33
C LYS A 58 9.12 6.42 -2.46
N LEU A 59 8.58 5.28 -2.03
CA LEU A 59 9.33 4.25 -1.29
C LEU A 59 10.07 3.26 -2.21
N ASN A 60 10.04 3.48 -3.53
CA ASN A 60 10.63 2.58 -4.51
C ASN A 60 10.05 1.15 -4.44
N LEU A 61 8.80 1.01 -4.03
CA LEU A 61 8.06 -0.25 -4.01
C LEU A 61 7.38 -0.53 -5.36
N MET A 62 7.19 0.52 -6.16
CA MET A 62 6.54 0.46 -7.46
C MET A 62 7.23 1.40 -8.44
N SER A 63 7.34 0.97 -9.69
CA SER A 63 7.85 1.80 -10.79
C SER A 63 6.94 3.00 -11.04
N SER A 64 7.53 4.19 -11.08
CA SER A 64 6.80 5.44 -11.37
C SER A 64 6.27 5.50 -12.81
N SER A 65 6.94 4.81 -13.75
CA SER A 65 6.63 4.84 -15.17
C SER A 65 5.70 3.72 -15.62
N THR A 66 5.84 2.53 -15.04
CA THR A 66 5.09 1.33 -15.46
C THR A 66 4.02 0.90 -14.46
N GLY A 67 4.06 1.39 -13.21
CA GLY A 67 3.20 0.88 -12.14
C GLY A 67 3.56 -0.56 -11.72
N GLU A 68 4.68 -1.10 -12.20
CA GLU A 68 5.11 -2.45 -11.84
C GLU A 68 5.63 -2.50 -10.41
N VAL A 69 5.19 -3.52 -9.68
CA VAL A 69 5.64 -3.81 -8.32
C VAL A 69 7.10 -4.27 -8.32
N ILE A 70 7.91 -3.65 -7.48
CA ILE A 70 9.33 -3.99 -7.28
C ILE A 70 9.41 -4.98 -6.13
N GLU A 71 9.31 -6.28 -6.45
CA GLU A 71 9.10 -7.35 -5.46
C GLU A 71 10.18 -7.39 -4.36
N HIS A 72 11.45 -7.25 -4.73
CA HIS A 72 12.55 -7.29 -3.78
C HIS A 72 12.50 -6.11 -2.78
N GLU A 73 12.02 -4.94 -3.21
CA GLU A 73 11.87 -3.78 -2.33
C GLU A 73 10.71 -3.96 -1.36
N PHE A 74 9.62 -4.58 -1.80
CA PHE A 74 8.52 -4.98 -0.90
C PHE A 74 9.00 -5.92 0.20
N LEU A 75 9.72 -6.99 -0.17
CA LEU A 75 10.22 -7.98 0.80
C LEU A 75 11.25 -7.39 1.76
N ARG A 76 12.03 -6.41 1.29
CA ARG A 76 13.06 -5.73 2.08
C ARG A 76 12.48 -4.72 3.06
N GLN A 77 11.46 -3.95 2.65
CA GLN A 77 10.98 -2.78 3.38
C GLN A 77 9.66 -3.01 4.13
N VAL A 78 8.78 -3.88 3.63
CA VAL A 78 7.43 -4.04 4.17
C VAL A 78 7.39 -5.27 5.08
N ALA A 79 7.39 -5.02 6.39
CA ALA A 79 7.39 -6.07 7.41
C ALA A 79 6.19 -7.03 7.26
N GLY A 80 6.46 -8.33 7.41
CA GLY A 80 5.45 -9.39 7.33
C GLY A 80 5.13 -9.86 5.90
N THR A 81 5.66 -9.21 4.86
CA THR A 81 5.48 -9.68 3.49
C THR A 81 6.33 -10.91 3.20
N THR A 82 5.80 -11.80 2.37
CA THR A 82 6.49 -13.01 1.92
C THR A 82 6.44 -13.12 0.39
N PRO A 83 7.37 -13.87 -0.25
CA PRO A 83 7.36 -14.00 -1.71
C PRO A 83 6.04 -14.54 -2.26
N SER A 84 5.41 -15.50 -1.57
CA SER A 84 4.12 -16.06 -1.97
C SER A 84 2.98 -15.04 -1.87
N MET A 85 2.98 -14.17 -0.86
CA MET A 85 2.01 -13.07 -0.75
C MET A 85 2.17 -12.09 -1.92
N ILE A 86 3.40 -11.66 -2.20
CA ILE A 86 3.69 -10.70 -3.29
C ILE A 86 3.27 -11.28 -4.64
N SER A 87 3.64 -12.52 -4.93
CA SER A 87 3.26 -13.21 -6.16
C SER A 87 1.74 -13.29 -6.32
N ARG A 88 1.02 -13.72 -5.27
CA ARG A 88 -0.44 -13.78 -5.27
C ARG A 88 -1.08 -12.41 -5.53
N CYS A 89 -0.61 -11.37 -4.84
CA CYS A 89 -1.17 -10.04 -4.96
C CYS A 89 -0.90 -9.42 -6.34
N LYS A 90 0.31 -9.61 -6.87
CA LYS A 90 0.69 -9.18 -8.22
C LYS A 90 -0.15 -9.87 -9.32
N ASN A 91 -0.39 -11.17 -9.17
CA ASN A 91 -1.27 -11.91 -10.08
C ASN A 91 -2.70 -11.40 -10.02
N GLY A 92 -3.18 -10.96 -8.85
CA GLY A 92 -4.50 -10.34 -8.69
C GLY A 92 -4.65 -9.00 -9.40
N THR A 93 -3.54 -8.30 -9.68
CA THR A 93 -3.55 -6.97 -10.31
C THR A 93 -3.12 -6.98 -11.78
N ILE A 94 -2.79 -8.14 -12.37
CA ILE A 94 -2.17 -8.24 -13.71
C ILE A 94 -3.03 -7.67 -14.86
N ALA A 95 -4.36 -7.71 -14.70
CA ALA A 95 -5.29 -7.20 -15.71
C ALA A 95 -5.53 -5.68 -15.61
N LEU A 96 -5.04 -5.05 -14.54
CA LEU A 96 -5.21 -3.62 -14.32
C LEU A 96 -4.17 -2.82 -15.13
N LYS A 97 -4.59 -1.67 -15.64
CA LYS A 97 -3.72 -0.74 -16.39
C LYS A 97 -3.48 0.57 -15.66
N ASP A 98 -4.37 0.95 -14.75
CA ASP A 98 -4.26 2.17 -13.97
C ASP A 98 -3.27 1.96 -12.81
N PRO A 99 -2.13 2.68 -12.76
CA PRO A 99 -1.17 2.57 -11.66
C PRO A 99 -1.75 2.90 -10.29
N CYS A 100 -2.75 3.77 -10.19
CA CYS A 100 -3.44 4.05 -8.93
C CYS A 100 -4.20 2.82 -8.44
N LEU A 101 -4.92 2.13 -9.35
CA LEU A 101 -5.62 0.88 -9.03
C LEU A 101 -4.63 -0.25 -8.73
N ILE A 102 -3.55 -0.38 -9.49
CA ILE A 102 -2.51 -1.40 -9.25
C ILE A 102 -1.93 -1.21 -7.85
N GLY A 103 -1.47 -0.01 -7.51
CA GLY A 103 -0.90 0.29 -6.19
C GLY A 103 -1.90 0.02 -5.07
N TYR A 104 -3.14 0.49 -5.23
CA TYR A 104 -4.21 0.30 -4.26
C TYR A 104 -4.54 -1.18 -4.02
N TYR A 105 -4.83 -1.95 -5.06
CA TYR A 105 -5.24 -3.35 -4.92
C TYR A 105 -4.08 -4.27 -4.53
N MET A 106 -2.86 -3.99 -5.00
CA MET A 106 -1.66 -4.68 -4.54
C MET A 106 -1.55 -4.53 -3.02
N TYR A 107 -1.66 -3.29 -2.54
CA TYR A 107 -1.52 -2.99 -1.13
C TYR A 107 -2.68 -3.55 -0.30
N GLN A 108 -3.93 -3.40 -0.74
CA GLN A 108 -5.10 -4.01 -0.11
C GLN A 108 -4.92 -5.52 0.04
N CYS A 109 -4.42 -6.21 -0.98
CA CYS A 109 -4.16 -7.65 -0.91
C CYS A 109 -3.11 -7.99 0.17
N ILE A 110 -2.04 -7.18 0.29
CA ILE A 110 -1.02 -7.37 1.33
C ILE A 110 -1.61 -7.14 2.73
N VAL A 111 -2.35 -6.04 2.94
CA VAL A 111 -3.01 -5.75 4.21
C VAL A 111 -3.94 -6.87 4.61
N SER A 112 -4.81 -7.32 3.70
CA SER A 112 -5.73 -8.44 3.93
C SER A 112 -5.01 -9.73 4.30
N SER A 113 -3.81 -9.94 3.76
CA SER A 113 -2.99 -11.13 4.04
C SER A 113 -2.34 -11.09 5.43
N LEU A 114 -2.27 -9.90 6.05
CA LEU A 114 -1.70 -9.69 7.39
C LEU A 114 -2.77 -9.59 8.48
N LEU A 115 -4.06 -9.61 8.13
CA LEU A 115 -5.16 -9.55 9.09
C LEU A 115 -5.20 -10.82 9.95
N VAL A 116 -5.35 -10.63 11.26
CA VAL A 116 -5.57 -11.72 12.22
C VAL A 116 -6.88 -11.49 12.98
N PRO A 117 -7.53 -12.56 13.49
CA PRO A 117 -8.59 -12.43 14.49
C PRO A 117 -8.08 -11.66 15.72
N VAL A 118 -8.94 -10.83 16.31
CA VAL A 118 -8.67 -10.07 17.53
C VAL A 118 -9.39 -10.74 18.69
#